data_AF-A0A973IS56-F1
#
_entry.id   AF-A0A973IS56-F1
#
_cell.length_a   1.000
_cell.length_b   1.000
_cell.length_c   1.000
_cell.angle_alpha   90.00
_cell.angle_beta   90.00
_cell.angle_gamma   90.00
#
_symmetry.space_group_name_H-M   'P 1'
#
loop_
_entity.id
_entity.type
_entity.pdbx_description
1 polymer ?
#
loop_
_entity_poly.entity_id
_entity_poly.type
_entity_poly.pdbx_seq_one_letter_code
_entity_poly.pdbx_strand_id
1 'polypeptide(L)'
;MMPSKQNLDHTVIDSHPSDWDTEALKRNCSRFLASLKEENETSVPLKRLQYQMEENAVYQEILKRWDALNGSQRIDSWRRLLDIGEKVMGDVLPVCVQCGDCCREGSPTLQLEDLELLRHGRIPWHQLFTIRRGEPVHSPFEKELFFLLDERIKIREKAGTRDCVFFNGETNLCSIYVDRPIQCRAQACWDPEPARELAKLPYLTRSDIFEGIDLLLEMMGEHGRRCSFESFRQAFQHLEETKGESVDEVLEMLSYEDHFRHFLAEKLNIPDNLLDLVFGRSFSDLIVIFGFKIIEEPGGTRVLVPDRS
;
A
#
# COMPACT_ATOMS: atom_id res chain seq x y z
N MET A 1 -36.85 2.86 -8.13
CA MET A 1 -37.69 1.81 -7.52
C MET A 1 -37.08 1.55 -6.15
N MET A 2 -37.74 1.96 -5.07
CA MET A 2 -37.20 1.77 -3.72
C MET A 2 -37.28 0.29 -3.33
N PRO A 3 -36.23 -0.31 -2.71
CA PRO A 3 -36.33 -1.68 -2.24
C PRO A 3 -37.40 -1.76 -1.14
N SER A 4 -38.24 -2.78 -1.25
CA SER A 4 -39.33 -3.10 -0.33
C SER A 4 -38.80 -3.41 1.08
N LYS A 5 -39.45 -2.86 2.11
CA LYS A 5 -39.24 -3.07 3.56
C LYS A 5 -39.51 -4.51 4.06
N GLN A 6 -39.47 -5.52 3.21
CA GLN A 6 -39.84 -6.91 3.54
C GLN A 6 -38.90 -7.90 2.87
N ASN A 7 -37.70 -8.04 3.44
CA ASN A 7 -36.89 -9.26 3.46
C ASN A 7 -35.61 -8.98 4.25
N LEU A 8 -35.76 -8.71 5.56
CA LEU A 8 -34.67 -9.01 6.50
C LEU A 8 -34.71 -10.52 6.69
N ASP A 9 -34.18 -11.22 5.69
CA ASP A 9 -34.11 -12.67 5.69
C ASP A 9 -33.31 -13.11 6.93
N HIS A 10 -33.72 -14.22 7.54
CA HIS A 10 -33.23 -14.71 8.83
C HIS A 10 -31.76 -15.20 8.79
N THR A 11 -30.96 -14.73 7.84
CA THR A 11 -29.65 -15.27 7.44
C THR A 11 -28.45 -14.39 7.84
N VAL A 12 -28.68 -13.14 8.28
CA VAL A 12 -27.58 -12.20 8.61
C VAL A 12 -27.28 -12.11 10.12
N ILE A 13 -28.18 -12.56 10.98
CA ILE A 13 -28.09 -12.39 12.44
C ILE A 13 -28.12 -13.73 13.21
N ASP A 14 -27.37 -13.81 14.32
CA ASP A 14 -27.15 -15.05 15.10
C ASP A 14 -28.40 -15.64 15.75
N SER A 15 -29.28 -14.76 16.25
CA SER A 15 -30.47 -15.12 17.03
C SER A 15 -31.41 -13.92 17.10
N HIS A 16 -32.53 -14.03 17.80
CA HIS A 16 -33.49 -12.94 17.89
C HIS A 16 -32.91 -11.74 18.68
N PRO A 17 -33.04 -10.48 18.20
CA PRO A 17 -32.42 -9.31 18.85
C PRO A 17 -32.83 -9.05 20.30
N SER A 18 -33.96 -9.60 20.75
CA SER A 18 -34.38 -9.52 22.15
C SER A 18 -33.40 -10.18 23.11
N ASP A 19 -32.67 -11.20 22.64
CA ASP A 19 -31.91 -12.12 23.47
C ASP A 19 -30.41 -11.79 23.49
N TRP A 20 -30.00 -10.75 22.76
CA TRP A 20 -28.60 -10.35 22.62
C TRP A 20 -28.08 -9.62 23.85
N ASP A 21 -26.86 -9.94 24.25
CA ASP A 21 -26.03 -9.05 25.05
C ASP A 21 -25.40 -7.96 24.16
N THR A 22 -24.70 -7.01 24.79
CA THR A 22 -24.02 -5.93 24.08
C THR A 22 -22.98 -6.43 23.07
N GLU A 23 -22.31 -7.55 23.32
CA GLU A 23 -21.32 -8.10 22.39
C GLU A 23 -21.99 -8.74 21.16
N ALA A 24 -23.12 -9.43 21.35
CA ALA A 24 -23.94 -9.93 20.26
C ALA A 24 -24.51 -8.78 19.41
N LEU A 25 -24.90 -7.66 20.01
CA LEU A 25 -25.30 -6.47 19.24
C LEU A 25 -24.17 -6.00 18.32
N LYS A 26 -22.95 -5.80 18.84
CA LYS A 26 -21.80 -5.35 18.04
C LYS A 26 -21.47 -6.31 16.89
N ARG A 27 -21.44 -7.62 17.18
CA ARG A 27 -21.21 -8.65 16.16
C ARG A 27 -22.26 -8.64 15.07
N ASN A 28 -23.55 -8.58 15.42
CA ASN A 28 -24.63 -8.55 14.44
C ASN A 28 -24.68 -7.24 13.65
N CYS A 29 -24.30 -6.10 14.25
CA CYS A 29 -24.10 -4.85 13.48
C CYS A 29 -22.98 -5.02 12.44
N SER A 30 -21.86 -5.62 12.81
CA SER A 30 -20.75 -5.86 11.88
C SER A 30 -21.14 -6.79 10.75
N ARG A 31 -21.88 -7.88 11.03
CA ARG A 31 -22.40 -8.78 10.00
C ARG A 31 -23.38 -8.09 9.07
N PHE A 32 -24.27 -7.28 9.61
CA PHE A 32 -25.21 -6.50 8.80
C PHE A 32 -24.47 -5.58 7.84
N LEU A 33 -23.47 -4.83 8.31
CA LEU A 33 -22.66 -3.96 7.44
C LEU A 33 -21.89 -4.76 6.36
N ALA A 34 -21.45 -5.98 6.68
CA ALA A 34 -20.79 -6.86 5.71
C ALA A 34 -21.77 -7.34 4.62
N SER A 35 -22.96 -7.81 4.99
CA SER A 35 -24.01 -8.22 4.03
C SER A 35 -24.45 -7.03 3.18
N LEU A 36 -24.67 -5.88 3.81
CA LEU A 36 -24.97 -4.63 3.13
C LEU A 36 -23.89 -4.27 2.09
N LYS A 37 -22.61 -4.38 2.44
CA LYS A 37 -21.50 -4.12 1.51
C LYS A 37 -21.52 -5.08 0.32
N GLU A 38 -21.74 -6.37 0.56
CA GLU A 38 -21.81 -7.40 -0.48
C GLU A 38 -22.98 -7.17 -1.42
N GLU A 39 -24.18 -6.91 -0.88
CA GLU A 39 -25.42 -6.68 -1.64
C GLU A 39 -25.35 -5.45 -2.54
N ASN A 40 -24.63 -4.40 -2.11
CA ASN A 40 -24.51 -3.15 -2.85
C ASN A 40 -23.24 -3.08 -3.72
N GLU A 41 -22.41 -4.13 -3.73
CA GLU A 41 -21.13 -4.20 -4.46
C GLU A 41 -20.23 -2.96 -4.26
N THR A 42 -20.31 -2.34 -3.08
CA THR A 42 -19.63 -1.06 -2.83
C THR A 42 -18.12 -1.25 -2.69
N SER A 43 -17.33 -0.30 -3.19
CA SER A 43 -15.88 -0.23 -3.01
C SER A 43 -15.48 0.19 -1.59
N VAL A 44 -16.42 0.74 -0.81
CA VAL A 44 -16.16 1.23 0.55
C VAL A 44 -15.66 0.10 1.46
N PRO A 45 -14.52 0.26 2.16
CA PRO A 45 -14.02 -0.79 3.06
C PRO A 45 -14.95 -1.05 4.24
N LEU A 46 -15.10 -2.31 4.65
CA LEU A 46 -15.99 -2.69 5.76
C LEU A 46 -15.60 -1.98 7.07
N LYS A 47 -14.30 -1.90 7.37
CA LYS A 47 -13.82 -1.21 8.58
C LYS A 47 -14.20 0.26 8.62
N ARG A 48 -14.31 0.91 7.45
CA ARG A 48 -14.80 2.29 7.36
C ARG A 48 -16.28 2.37 7.71
N LEU A 49 -17.11 1.47 7.18
CA LEU A 49 -18.53 1.40 7.52
C LEU A 49 -18.72 1.15 9.03
N GLN A 50 -17.95 0.23 9.59
CA GLN A 50 -17.93 -0.05 11.03
C GLN A 50 -17.56 1.20 11.84
N TYR A 51 -16.47 1.88 11.49
CA TYR A 51 -16.06 3.13 12.14
C TYR A 51 -17.16 4.20 12.09
N GLN A 52 -17.77 4.45 10.93
CA GLN A 52 -18.83 5.45 10.79
C GLN A 52 -20.09 5.08 11.59
N MET A 53 -20.40 3.78 11.66
CA MET A 53 -21.49 3.27 12.48
C MET A 53 -21.19 3.47 13.96
N GLU A 54 -19.98 3.15 14.41
CA GLU A 54 -19.54 3.31 15.79
C GLU A 54 -19.49 4.78 16.22
N GLU A 55 -19.05 5.69 15.36
CA GLU A 55 -19.05 7.13 15.66
C GLU A 55 -20.46 7.77 15.61
N ASN A 56 -21.49 7.03 15.15
CA ASN A 56 -22.84 7.55 15.08
C ASN A 56 -23.43 7.77 16.48
N ALA A 57 -23.96 8.97 16.73
CA ALA A 57 -24.54 9.34 18.03
C ALA A 57 -25.68 8.40 18.48
N VAL A 58 -26.51 7.93 17.54
CA VAL A 58 -27.63 7.02 17.85
C VAL A 58 -27.11 5.62 18.16
N TYR A 59 -26.09 5.15 17.43
CA TYR A 59 -25.41 3.89 17.76
C TYR A 59 -24.85 3.93 19.18
N GLN A 60 -24.11 4.98 19.51
CA GLN A 60 -23.53 5.17 20.85
C GLN A 60 -24.57 5.25 21.96
N GLU A 61 -25.70 5.92 21.71
CA GLU A 61 -26.83 5.98 22.65
C GLU A 61 -27.43 4.58 22.89
N ILE A 62 -27.70 3.85 21.81
CA ILE A 62 -28.27 2.49 21.88
C ILE A 62 -27.32 1.55 22.61
N LEU A 63 -26.02 1.59 22.27
CA LEU A 63 -25.01 0.74 22.87
C LEU A 63 -24.92 0.95 24.39
N LYS A 64 -24.91 2.20 24.85
CA LYS A 64 -24.83 2.55 26.28
C LYS A 64 -26.00 2.03 27.12
N ARG A 65 -27.18 1.89 26.50
CA ARG A 65 -28.41 1.49 27.22
C ARG A 65 -28.84 0.05 26.95
N TRP A 66 -28.16 -0.67 26.05
CA TRP A 66 -28.62 -1.94 25.49
C TRP A 66 -29.02 -2.97 26.54
N ASP A 67 -28.18 -3.13 27.56
CA ASP A 67 -28.39 -4.10 28.63
C ASP A 67 -29.55 -3.72 29.57
N ALA A 68 -29.98 -2.46 29.58
CA ALA A 68 -31.14 -1.98 30.32
C ALA A 68 -32.45 -2.04 29.52
N LEU A 69 -32.40 -2.31 28.21
CA LEU A 69 -33.58 -2.38 27.35
C LEU A 69 -34.29 -3.72 27.50
N ASN A 70 -35.62 -3.68 27.50
CA ASN A 70 -36.44 -4.89 27.36
C ASN A 70 -36.46 -5.38 25.90
N GLY A 71 -36.98 -6.60 25.68
CA GLY A 71 -36.97 -7.24 24.35
C GLY A 71 -37.60 -6.41 23.23
N SER A 72 -38.73 -5.72 23.49
CA SER A 72 -39.37 -4.86 22.48
C SER A 72 -38.50 -3.65 22.13
N GLN A 73 -37.91 -3.01 23.15
CA GLN A 73 -37.02 -1.87 22.96
C GLN A 73 -35.73 -2.23 22.22
N ARG A 74 -35.22 -3.46 22.41
CA ARG A 74 -34.07 -4.01 21.67
C ARG A 74 -34.39 -4.18 20.20
N ILE A 75 -35.55 -4.74 19.87
CA ILE A 75 -36.01 -4.89 18.47
C ILE A 75 -36.16 -3.52 17.79
N ASP A 76 -36.78 -2.55 18.45
CA ASP A 76 -36.94 -1.21 17.90
C ASP A 76 -35.61 -0.47 17.74
N SER A 77 -34.69 -0.66 18.69
CA SER A 77 -33.34 -0.11 18.58
C SER A 77 -32.57 -0.78 17.44
N TRP A 78 -32.69 -2.10 17.25
CA TRP A 78 -32.10 -2.81 16.13
C TRP A 78 -32.60 -2.28 14.79
N ARG A 79 -33.92 -2.08 14.61
CA ARG A 79 -34.48 -1.47 13.40
C ARG A 79 -33.87 -0.10 13.09
N ARG A 80 -33.65 0.73 14.12
CA ARG A 80 -32.98 2.04 13.94
C ARG A 80 -31.52 1.87 13.51
N LEU A 81 -30.81 0.87 14.05
CA LEU A 81 -29.45 0.57 13.63
C LEU A 81 -29.37 0.10 12.17
N LEU A 82 -30.38 -0.65 11.69
CA LEU A 82 -30.48 -1.02 10.28
C LEU A 82 -30.59 0.23 9.39
N ASP A 83 -31.51 1.15 9.72
CA ASP A 83 -31.68 2.41 8.99
C ASP A 83 -30.40 3.28 9.00
N ILE A 84 -29.62 3.23 10.08
CA ILE A 84 -28.33 3.94 10.17
C ILE A 84 -27.27 3.25 9.31
N GLY A 85 -27.21 1.92 9.32
CA GLY A 85 -26.27 1.15 8.51
C GLY A 85 -26.42 1.43 7.01
N GLU A 86 -27.66 1.54 6.52
CA GLU A 86 -27.93 1.97 5.14
C GLU A 86 -27.42 3.40 4.87
N LYS A 87 -27.67 4.34 5.79
CA LYS A 87 -27.22 5.73 5.65
C LYS A 87 -25.69 5.87 5.65
N VAL A 88 -24.97 5.19 6.54
CA VAL A 88 -23.49 5.30 6.59
C VAL A 88 -22.82 4.73 5.34
N MET A 89 -23.51 3.89 4.57
CA MET A 89 -23.03 3.43 3.28
C MET A 89 -23.23 4.47 2.18
N GLY A 90 -24.37 5.15 2.16
CA GLY A 90 -24.65 6.21 1.18
C GLY A 90 -23.86 7.50 1.42
N ASP A 91 -23.70 7.89 2.69
CA ASP A 91 -23.11 9.17 3.10
C ASP A 91 -21.68 8.97 3.62
N VAL A 92 -20.78 8.52 2.75
CA VAL A 92 -19.38 8.28 3.12
C VAL A 92 -18.68 9.61 3.46
N LEU A 93 -18.07 9.69 4.65
CA LEU A 93 -17.30 10.87 5.05
C LEU A 93 -16.19 11.16 4.02
N PRO A 94 -15.94 12.42 3.60
CA PRO A 94 -14.93 12.70 2.58
C PRO A 94 -13.49 12.83 3.16
N VAL A 95 -13.14 12.01 4.16
CA VAL A 95 -11.86 12.08 4.88
C VAL A 95 -11.28 10.70 5.21
N CYS A 96 -9.98 10.60 5.44
CA CYS A 96 -9.39 9.38 5.98
C CYS A 96 -9.83 9.17 7.43
N VAL A 97 -10.56 8.08 7.71
CA VAL A 97 -10.99 7.67 9.07
C VAL A 97 -9.98 6.77 9.77
N GLN A 98 -8.77 6.64 9.21
CA GLN A 98 -7.70 5.81 9.76
C GLN A 98 -8.12 4.34 9.99
N CYS A 99 -8.93 3.77 9.09
CA CYS A 99 -9.24 2.33 9.11
C CYS A 99 -8.00 1.46 8.80
N GLY A 100 -7.00 2.06 8.16
CA GLY A 100 -5.72 1.45 7.81
C GLY A 100 -5.77 0.47 6.64
N ASP A 101 -6.88 0.36 5.90
CA ASP A 101 -6.98 -0.61 4.80
C ASP A 101 -6.02 -0.23 3.65
N CYS A 102 -6.07 1.01 3.16
CA CYS A 102 -5.11 1.47 2.14
C CYS A 102 -3.65 1.41 2.62
N CYS A 103 -3.40 1.62 3.92
CA CYS A 103 -2.06 1.56 4.50
C CYS A 103 -1.47 0.15 4.54
N ARG A 104 -2.31 -0.90 4.47
CA ARG A 104 -1.89 -2.31 4.41
C ARG A 104 -1.73 -2.82 2.98
N GLU A 105 -2.41 -2.19 2.04
CA GLU A 105 -2.28 -2.52 0.62
C GLU A 105 -1.01 -1.94 0.00
N GLY A 106 -0.46 -0.86 0.56
CA GLY A 106 0.80 -0.31 0.10
C GLY A 106 1.10 1.05 0.67
N SER A 107 2.34 1.46 0.48
CA SER A 107 2.82 2.81 0.76
C SER A 107 2.63 3.74 -0.44
N PRO A 108 2.54 5.06 -0.21
CA PRO A 108 2.36 6.02 -1.28
C PRO A 108 3.64 6.22 -2.11
N THR A 109 3.43 6.50 -3.39
CA THR A 109 4.41 7.08 -4.32
C THR A 109 4.27 8.61 -4.28
N LEU A 110 5.41 9.30 -4.20
CA LEU A 110 5.46 10.74 -4.01
C LEU A 110 5.28 11.50 -5.32
N GLN A 111 4.51 12.58 -5.26
CA GLN A 111 4.41 13.56 -6.33
C GLN A 111 5.40 14.70 -6.12
N LEU A 112 5.65 15.48 -7.17
CA LEU A 112 6.58 16.61 -7.10
C LEU A 112 6.24 17.58 -5.95
N GLU A 113 4.95 17.77 -5.66
CA GLU A 113 4.47 18.59 -4.55
C GLU A 113 4.92 18.08 -3.16
N ASP A 114 5.19 16.78 -3.02
CA ASP A 114 5.68 16.18 -1.78
C ASP A 114 7.16 16.52 -1.50
N LEU A 115 7.89 17.15 -2.44
CA LEU A 115 9.28 17.58 -2.24
C LEU A 115 9.45 18.44 -0.98
N GLU A 116 8.45 19.28 -0.67
CA GLU A 116 8.49 20.12 0.53
C GLU A 116 8.43 19.28 1.83
N LEU A 117 7.79 18.11 1.83
CA LEU A 117 7.79 17.21 2.99
C LEU A 117 9.21 16.68 3.27
N LEU A 118 10.01 16.48 2.22
CA LEU A 118 11.39 16.00 2.32
C LEU A 118 12.32 17.13 2.76
N ARG A 119 12.17 18.33 2.19
CA ARG A 119 12.95 19.53 2.55
C ARG A 119 12.79 19.92 4.01
N HIS A 120 11.58 19.76 4.55
CA HIS A 120 11.28 20.03 5.97
C HIS A 120 11.55 18.83 6.90
N GLY A 121 12.10 17.72 6.38
CA GLY A 121 12.41 16.53 7.18
C GLY A 121 11.19 15.81 7.76
N ARG A 122 9.99 16.04 7.22
CA ARG A 122 8.75 15.39 7.67
C ARG A 122 8.70 13.92 7.27
N ILE A 123 9.31 13.60 6.13
CA ILE A 123 9.53 12.23 5.68
C ILE A 123 11.04 11.99 5.66
N PRO A 124 11.57 11.10 6.54
CA PRO A 124 12.98 10.77 6.54
C PRO A 124 13.40 10.07 5.25
N TRP A 125 14.56 10.45 4.71
CA TRP A 125 15.04 9.97 3.41
C TRP A 125 15.30 8.47 3.39
N HIS A 126 15.73 7.90 4.52
CA HIS A 126 15.95 6.45 4.67
C HIS A 126 14.65 5.63 4.60
N GLN A 127 13.49 6.27 4.70
CA GLN A 127 12.17 5.65 4.53
C GLN A 127 11.69 5.71 3.07
N LEU A 128 12.54 6.17 2.14
CA LEU A 128 12.24 6.26 0.72
C LEU A 128 13.11 5.29 -0.07
N PHE A 129 12.60 4.91 -1.23
CA PHE A 129 13.36 4.21 -2.26
C PHE A 129 12.90 4.63 -3.65
N THR A 130 13.75 4.38 -4.64
CA THR A 130 13.45 4.63 -6.04
C THR A 130 13.01 3.34 -6.72
N ILE A 131 11.86 3.39 -7.38
CA ILE A 131 11.46 2.43 -8.40
C ILE A 131 11.94 2.99 -9.74
N ARG A 132 12.88 2.30 -10.39
CA ARG A 132 13.51 2.82 -11.60
C ARG A 132 12.61 2.64 -12.81
N ARG A 133 12.89 3.45 -13.84
CA ARG A 133 12.34 3.26 -15.18
C ARG A 133 12.51 1.80 -15.63
N GLY A 134 11.46 1.26 -16.22
CA GLY A 134 11.40 -0.10 -16.72
C GLY A 134 11.06 -1.14 -15.66
N GLU A 135 11.07 -0.83 -14.36
CA GLU A 135 10.64 -1.80 -13.35
C GLU A 135 9.11 -2.05 -13.41
N PRO A 136 8.65 -3.28 -13.15
CA PRO A 136 7.23 -3.61 -13.13
C PRO A 136 6.58 -3.08 -11.86
N VAL A 137 5.40 -2.51 -12.01
CA VAL A 137 4.53 -2.05 -10.92
C VAL A 137 3.11 -2.57 -11.15
N HIS A 138 2.40 -2.81 -10.05
CA HIS A 138 0.97 -3.04 -10.13
C HIS A 138 0.26 -1.70 -10.30
N SER A 139 -0.59 -1.60 -11.32
CA SER A 139 -1.49 -0.46 -11.42
C SER A 139 -2.49 -0.52 -10.26
N PRO A 140 -2.74 0.61 -9.55
CA PRO A 140 -3.81 0.65 -8.57
C PRO A 140 -5.21 0.66 -9.23
N PHE A 141 -5.28 0.85 -10.56
CA PHE A 141 -6.53 0.97 -11.32
C PHE A 141 -6.81 -0.24 -12.20
N GLU A 142 -5.76 -0.89 -12.68
CA GLU A 142 -5.81 -2.03 -13.60
C GLU A 142 -5.18 -3.25 -12.94
N LYS A 143 -5.72 -4.43 -13.21
CA LYS A 143 -5.18 -5.68 -12.61
C LYS A 143 -3.89 -6.15 -13.28
N GLU A 144 -3.41 -5.45 -14.30
CA GLU A 144 -2.26 -5.83 -15.09
C GLU A 144 -0.96 -5.21 -14.55
N LEU A 145 0.15 -5.92 -14.81
CA LEU A 145 1.48 -5.40 -14.57
C LEU A 145 1.79 -4.33 -15.62
N PHE A 146 2.25 -3.17 -15.15
CA PHE A 146 2.69 -2.08 -16.00
C PHE A 146 4.19 -1.84 -15.80
N PHE A 147 4.92 -1.60 -16.87
CA PHE A 147 6.34 -1.23 -16.81
C PHE A 147 6.48 0.28 -16.81
N LEU A 148 7.17 0.81 -15.81
CA LEU A 148 7.31 2.25 -15.65
C LEU A 148 8.04 2.91 -16.82
N LEU A 149 7.45 3.96 -17.39
CA LEU A 149 8.10 4.79 -18.41
C LEU A 149 9.17 5.71 -17.81
N ASP A 150 8.98 6.10 -16.55
CA ASP A 150 9.84 7.01 -15.79
C ASP A 150 10.00 6.48 -14.35
N GLU A 151 11.03 6.95 -13.65
CA GLU A 151 11.23 6.57 -12.24
C GLU A 151 10.16 7.13 -11.30
N ARG A 152 10.08 6.55 -10.11
CA ARG A 152 9.15 6.95 -9.04
C ARG A 152 9.83 6.88 -7.69
N ILE A 153 9.61 7.88 -6.83
CA ILE A 153 10.01 7.82 -5.42
C ILE A 153 8.85 7.29 -4.59
N LYS A 154 9.09 6.24 -3.81
CA LYS A 154 8.06 5.60 -2.99
C LYS A 154 8.49 5.49 -1.53
N ILE A 155 7.54 5.64 -0.62
CA ILE A 155 7.75 5.34 0.81
C ILE A 155 7.94 3.83 0.97
N ARG A 156 8.80 3.40 1.88
CA ARG A 156 9.02 1.97 2.17
C ARG A 156 7.80 1.31 2.81
N GLU A 157 7.69 0.01 2.56
CA GLU A 157 6.84 -0.90 3.32
C GLU A 157 7.64 -1.59 4.42
N LYS A 158 6.95 -2.13 5.42
CA LYS A 158 7.57 -2.94 6.48
C LYS A 158 8.09 -4.25 5.89
N ALA A 159 9.20 -4.75 6.42
CA ALA A 159 9.81 -5.99 5.97
C ALA A 159 8.80 -7.16 6.01
N GLY A 160 8.68 -7.87 4.89
CA GLY A 160 7.80 -9.03 4.74
C GLY A 160 6.30 -8.70 4.64
N THR A 161 5.91 -7.43 4.55
CA THR A 161 4.51 -7.03 4.38
C THR A 161 4.35 -5.92 3.33
N ARG A 162 3.11 -5.56 3.03
CA ARG A 162 2.75 -4.39 2.22
C ARG A 162 2.33 -3.20 3.08
N ASP A 163 2.47 -3.31 4.39
CA ASP A 163 2.14 -2.22 5.30
C ASP A 163 3.11 -1.07 5.08
N CYS A 164 2.58 0.14 4.88
CA CYS A 164 3.37 1.35 4.93
C CYS A 164 4.18 1.44 6.24
N VAL A 165 5.46 1.84 6.15
CA VAL A 165 6.35 1.90 7.33
C VAL A 165 5.84 2.85 8.43
N PHE A 166 5.07 3.88 8.08
CA PHE A 166 4.47 4.83 9.03
C PHE A 166 3.14 4.37 9.62
N PHE A 167 2.63 3.20 9.22
CA PHE A 167 1.37 2.67 9.71
C PHE A 167 1.58 1.82 10.97
N ASN A 168 0.83 2.11 12.04
CA ASN A 168 0.77 1.24 13.22
C ASN A 168 -0.45 0.29 13.11
N GLY A 169 -0.20 -1.01 12.98
CA GLY A 169 -1.25 -2.01 12.78
C GLY A 169 -2.09 -2.30 14.02
N GLU A 170 -1.59 -2.03 15.22
CA GLU A 170 -2.30 -2.23 16.49
C GLU A 170 -3.30 -1.12 16.76
N THR A 171 -2.92 0.12 16.45
CA THR A 171 -3.76 1.31 16.71
C THR A 171 -4.47 1.85 15.47
N ASN A 172 -4.14 1.33 14.28
CA ASN A 172 -4.51 1.86 12.97
C ASN A 172 -4.05 3.32 12.70
N LEU A 173 -3.13 3.85 13.51
CA LEU A 173 -2.68 5.23 13.35
C LEU A 173 -1.53 5.37 12.35
N CYS A 174 -1.53 6.49 11.62
CA CYS A 174 -0.40 6.89 10.79
C CYS A 174 0.47 7.88 11.57
N SER A 175 1.76 7.56 11.74
CA SER A 175 2.68 8.41 12.53
C SER A 175 3.00 9.74 11.85
N ILE A 176 2.79 9.85 10.53
CA ILE A 176 2.93 11.09 9.76
C ILE A 176 1.58 11.62 9.27
N TYR A 177 0.46 11.35 9.96
CA TYR A 177 -0.88 11.67 9.42
C TYR A 177 -1.01 13.13 8.98
N VAL A 178 -0.51 14.09 9.76
CA VAL A 178 -0.55 15.53 9.42
C VAL A 178 0.31 15.85 8.20
N ASP A 179 1.46 15.19 8.09
CA ASP A 179 2.47 15.38 7.04
C ASP A 179 2.39 14.31 5.95
N ARG A 180 1.22 13.68 5.78
CA ARG A 180 1.05 12.57 4.82
C ARG A 180 1.19 13.08 3.37
N PRO A 181 1.76 12.27 2.47
CA PRO A 181 1.89 12.63 1.05
C PRO A 181 0.56 12.92 0.37
N ILE A 182 0.59 13.66 -0.74
CA ILE A 182 -0.60 14.02 -1.50
C ILE A 182 -1.38 12.79 -1.97
N GLN A 183 -0.72 11.67 -2.29
CA GLN A 183 -1.42 10.43 -2.63
C GLN A 183 -2.29 9.92 -1.47
N CYS A 184 -1.79 9.98 -0.23
CA CYS A 184 -2.59 9.62 0.94
C CYS A 184 -3.72 10.61 1.19
N ARG A 185 -3.57 11.89 0.81
CA ARG A 185 -4.63 12.91 0.93
C ARG A 185 -5.73 12.71 -0.12
N ALA A 186 -5.35 12.32 -1.33
CA ALA A 186 -6.25 12.04 -2.43
C ALA A 186 -6.89 10.64 -2.36
N GLN A 187 -6.41 9.76 -1.46
CA GLN A 187 -6.96 8.41 -1.32
C GLN A 187 -8.41 8.44 -0.83
N ALA A 188 -9.35 8.26 -1.75
CA ALA A 188 -10.76 8.05 -1.49
C ALA A 188 -11.10 6.57 -1.70
N CYS A 189 -11.22 5.78 -0.64
CA CYS A 189 -11.53 4.34 -0.76
C CYS A 189 -12.93 4.04 -1.35
N TRP A 190 -13.71 5.08 -1.63
CA TRP A 190 -15.05 5.03 -2.19
C TRP A 190 -15.12 5.58 -3.61
N ASP A 191 -14.07 6.27 -4.09
CA ASP A 191 -14.03 6.93 -5.39
C ASP A 191 -12.60 6.90 -5.97
N PRO A 192 -12.36 6.22 -7.10
CA PRO A 192 -11.04 6.17 -7.70
C PRO A 192 -10.63 7.47 -8.41
N GLU A 193 -11.57 8.37 -8.74
CA GLU A 193 -11.31 9.54 -9.59
C GLU A 193 -10.26 10.50 -9.02
N PRO A 194 -10.26 10.85 -7.71
CA PRO A 194 -9.19 11.69 -7.14
C PRO A 194 -7.79 11.08 -7.32
N ALA A 195 -7.67 9.75 -7.19
CA ALA A 195 -6.40 9.06 -7.41
C ALA A 195 -6.03 9.05 -8.91
N ARG A 196 -7.00 8.90 -9.82
CA ARG A 196 -6.78 8.96 -11.27
C ARG A 196 -6.31 10.35 -11.72
N GLU A 197 -6.93 11.42 -11.22
CA GLU A 197 -6.49 12.77 -11.53
C GLU A 197 -5.10 13.05 -10.98
N LEU A 198 -4.83 12.60 -9.75
CA LEU A 198 -3.50 12.71 -9.16
C LEU A 198 -2.44 11.98 -9.99
N ALA A 199 -2.74 10.82 -10.56
CA ALA A 199 -1.80 10.04 -11.36
C ALA A 199 -1.37 10.73 -12.68
N LYS A 200 -2.08 11.78 -13.10
CA LYS A 200 -1.72 12.61 -14.26
C LYS A 200 -0.72 13.71 -13.90
N LEU A 201 -0.53 14.00 -12.61
CA LEU A 201 0.41 15.01 -12.12
C LEU A 201 1.84 14.46 -12.11
N PRO A 202 2.85 15.34 -12.18
CA PRO A 202 4.24 14.93 -12.20
C PRO A 202 4.65 14.24 -10.89
N TYR A 203 5.31 13.10 -11.05
CA TYR A 203 5.92 12.35 -9.96
C TYR A 203 7.23 12.98 -9.53
N LEU A 204 7.53 12.83 -8.24
CA LEU A 204 8.81 13.21 -7.70
C LEU A 204 9.89 12.29 -8.27
N THR A 205 11.01 12.88 -8.69
CA THR A 205 12.18 12.17 -9.20
C THR A 205 13.38 12.41 -8.31
N ARG A 206 14.43 11.61 -8.47
CA ARG A 206 15.72 11.83 -7.79
C ARG A 206 16.36 13.15 -8.24
N SER A 207 16.14 13.58 -9.49
CA SER A 207 16.65 14.87 -9.99
C SER A 207 16.07 16.05 -9.21
N ASP A 208 14.82 15.98 -8.79
CA ASP A 208 14.19 17.01 -7.95
C ASP A 208 14.75 17.00 -6.53
N ILE A 209 15.04 15.81 -5.98
CA ILE A 209 15.57 15.62 -4.62
C ILE A 209 17.02 16.09 -4.51
N PHE A 210 17.85 15.76 -5.50
CA PHE A 210 19.29 16.03 -5.51
C PHE A 210 19.67 17.22 -6.41
N GLU A 211 18.73 18.12 -6.64
CA GLU A 211 18.95 19.36 -7.40
C GLU A 211 20.18 20.11 -6.86
N GLY A 212 21.09 20.49 -7.76
CA GLY A 212 22.32 21.21 -7.41
C GLY A 212 23.52 20.32 -7.00
N ILE A 213 23.38 18.99 -7.05
CA ILE A 213 24.49 18.04 -6.82
C ILE A 213 24.86 17.33 -8.14
N ASP A 214 25.45 18.08 -9.07
CA ASP A 214 25.71 17.64 -10.46
C ASP A 214 26.45 16.29 -10.54
N LEU A 215 27.50 16.11 -9.73
CA LEU A 215 28.27 14.87 -9.70
C LEU A 215 27.41 13.66 -9.32
N LEU A 216 26.52 13.80 -8.33
CA LEU A 216 25.64 12.71 -7.90
C LEU A 216 24.63 12.37 -9.00
N LEU A 217 24.06 13.38 -9.65
CA LEU A 217 23.13 13.22 -10.77
C LEU A 217 23.81 12.53 -11.96
N GLU A 218 25.05 12.90 -12.29
CA GLU A 218 25.84 12.24 -13.34
C GLU A 218 26.09 10.77 -13.00
N MET A 219 26.50 10.48 -11.77
CA MET A 219 26.74 9.11 -11.31
C MET A 219 25.47 8.25 -11.30
N MET A 220 24.33 8.83 -10.91
CA MET A 220 23.02 8.17 -11.01
C MET A 220 22.62 7.89 -12.46
N GLY A 221 22.91 8.81 -13.38
CA GLY A 221 22.69 8.64 -14.81
C GLY A 221 23.54 7.51 -15.39
N GLU A 222 24.83 7.45 -15.02
CA GLU A 222 25.73 6.39 -15.45
C GLU A 222 25.33 5.03 -14.86
N HIS A 223 24.89 5.00 -13.60
CA HIS A 223 24.28 3.80 -13.00
C HIS A 223 23.06 3.35 -13.81
N GLY A 224 22.13 4.27 -14.11
CA GLY A 224 20.93 3.95 -14.89
C GLY A 224 21.24 3.41 -16.28
N ARG A 225 22.33 3.89 -16.90
CA ARG A 225 22.77 3.43 -18.23
C ARG A 225 23.40 2.04 -18.19
N ARG A 226 24.25 1.74 -17.20
CA ARG A 226 24.97 0.45 -17.11
C ARG A 226 24.18 -0.64 -16.40
N CYS A 227 23.35 -0.26 -15.44
CA CYS A 227 22.57 -1.14 -14.59
C CYS A 227 21.07 -0.92 -14.83
N SER A 228 20.66 -0.81 -16.10
CA SER A 228 19.26 -0.61 -16.44
C SER A 228 18.42 -1.85 -16.14
N PHE A 229 17.16 -1.67 -15.70
CA PHE A 229 16.26 -2.80 -15.51
C PHE A 229 15.94 -3.51 -16.84
N GLU A 230 15.93 -2.78 -17.95
CA GLU A 230 15.71 -3.35 -19.28
C GLU A 230 16.78 -4.38 -19.64
N SER A 231 18.07 -4.02 -19.48
CA SER A 231 19.19 -4.95 -19.70
C SER A 231 19.11 -6.14 -18.74
N PHE A 232 18.72 -5.91 -17.50
CA PHE A 232 18.57 -6.97 -16.51
C PHE A 232 17.47 -7.97 -16.89
N ARG A 233 16.32 -7.46 -17.36
CA ARG A 233 15.24 -8.30 -17.88
C ARG A 233 15.67 -9.10 -19.11
N GLN A 234 16.42 -8.48 -20.03
CA GLN A 234 16.93 -9.16 -21.23
C GLN A 234 17.87 -10.31 -20.88
N ALA A 235 18.74 -10.14 -19.88
CA ALA A 235 19.61 -11.22 -19.41
C ALA A 235 18.80 -12.41 -18.85
N PHE A 236 17.71 -12.17 -18.11
CA PHE A 236 16.82 -13.25 -17.66
C PHE A 236 16.02 -13.91 -18.79
N GLN A 237 15.60 -13.15 -19.80
CA GLN A 237 14.99 -13.72 -21.00
C GLN A 237 15.98 -14.64 -21.73
N HIS A 238 17.23 -14.20 -21.88
CA HIS A 238 18.28 -15.00 -22.49
C HIS A 238 18.58 -16.27 -21.67
N LEU A 239 18.59 -16.16 -20.33
CA LEU A 239 18.76 -17.29 -19.42
C LEU A 239 17.69 -18.37 -19.64
N GLU A 240 16.44 -17.97 -19.83
CA GLU A 240 15.34 -18.87 -20.12
C GLU A 240 15.50 -19.53 -21.50
N GLU A 241 15.81 -18.74 -22.54
CA GLU A 241 16.02 -19.21 -23.91
C GLU A 241 17.16 -20.23 -24.01
N THR A 242 18.26 -20.00 -23.30
CA THR A 242 19.43 -20.89 -23.28
C THR A 242 19.35 -21.97 -22.21
N LYS A 243 18.23 -22.09 -21.49
CA LYS A 243 18.01 -23.07 -20.42
C LYS A 243 19.14 -23.08 -19.37
N GLY A 244 19.65 -21.91 -19.01
CA GLY A 244 20.67 -21.75 -17.98
C GLY A 244 22.11 -21.57 -18.47
N GLU A 245 22.43 -21.77 -19.76
CA GLU A 245 23.82 -21.64 -20.26
C GLU A 245 24.39 -20.22 -20.14
N SER A 246 23.55 -19.18 -20.08
CA SER A 246 23.94 -17.78 -19.92
C SER A 246 23.90 -17.27 -18.47
N VAL A 247 23.91 -18.16 -17.47
CA VAL A 247 23.86 -17.76 -16.03
C VAL A 247 25.00 -16.82 -15.63
N ASP A 248 26.17 -16.96 -16.25
CA ASP A 248 27.33 -16.11 -16.00
C ASP A 248 27.04 -14.64 -16.34
N GLU A 249 26.23 -14.35 -17.37
CA GLU A 249 25.82 -12.98 -17.71
C GLU A 249 25.04 -12.32 -16.55
N VAL A 250 24.08 -13.05 -15.98
CA VAL A 250 23.28 -12.55 -14.85
C VAL A 250 24.15 -12.35 -13.61
N LEU A 251 25.06 -13.29 -13.32
CA LEU A 251 25.99 -13.19 -12.19
C LEU A 251 26.99 -12.03 -12.35
N GLU A 252 27.49 -11.80 -13.56
CA GLU A 252 28.34 -10.65 -13.88
C GLU A 252 27.58 -9.33 -13.69
N MET A 253 26.33 -9.24 -14.16
CA MET A 253 25.48 -8.06 -13.94
C MET A 253 25.23 -7.78 -12.44
N LEU A 254 24.93 -8.82 -11.66
CA LEU A 254 24.72 -8.73 -10.22
C LEU A 254 25.98 -8.24 -9.50
N SER A 255 27.12 -8.85 -9.82
CA SER A 255 28.43 -8.48 -9.26
C SER A 255 28.80 -7.05 -9.66
N TYR A 256 28.59 -6.67 -10.92
CA TYR A 256 28.90 -5.33 -11.40
C TYR A 256 28.07 -4.26 -10.69
N GLU A 257 26.75 -4.46 -10.59
CA GLU A 257 25.84 -3.51 -9.94
C GLU A 257 26.16 -3.34 -8.45
N ASP A 258 26.40 -4.45 -7.75
CA ASP A 258 26.79 -4.48 -6.35
C ASP A 258 28.10 -3.72 -6.10
N HIS A 259 29.14 -3.99 -6.89
CA HIS A 259 30.41 -3.25 -6.79
C HIS A 259 30.23 -1.77 -7.13
N PHE A 260 29.46 -1.44 -8.17
CA PHE A 260 29.26 -0.07 -8.61
C PHE A 260 28.61 0.77 -7.51
N ARG A 261 27.51 0.31 -6.93
CA ARG A 261 26.77 1.08 -5.91
C ARG A 261 27.60 1.28 -4.65
N HIS A 262 28.31 0.26 -4.17
CA HIS A 262 29.09 0.35 -2.94
C HIS A 262 30.37 1.17 -3.13
N PHE A 263 31.04 1.03 -4.28
CA PHE A 263 32.20 1.85 -4.61
C PHE A 263 31.82 3.34 -4.65
N LEU A 264 30.74 3.70 -5.35
CA LEU A 264 30.31 5.10 -5.40
C LEU A 264 29.80 5.60 -4.07
N ALA A 265 29.09 4.77 -3.30
CA ALA A 265 28.66 5.13 -1.96
C ALA A 265 29.83 5.48 -1.05
N GLU A 266 30.90 4.68 -1.08
CA GLU A 266 32.14 4.97 -0.35
C GLU A 266 32.77 6.29 -0.82
N LYS A 267 32.91 6.50 -2.14
CA LYS A 267 33.56 7.70 -2.68
C LYS A 267 32.78 8.99 -2.48
N LEU A 268 31.45 8.92 -2.46
CA LEU A 268 30.56 10.06 -2.27
C LEU A 268 30.04 10.17 -0.83
N ASN A 269 30.46 9.29 0.07
CA ASN A 269 30.03 9.21 1.46
C ASN A 269 28.48 9.14 1.59
N ILE A 270 27.87 8.33 0.74
CA ILE A 270 26.41 8.07 0.76
C ILE A 270 26.15 7.03 1.85
N PRO A 271 25.29 7.31 2.85
CA PRO A 271 24.91 6.34 3.85
C PRO A 271 24.23 5.11 3.25
N ASP A 272 24.54 3.92 3.77
CA ASP A 272 23.99 2.64 3.28
C ASP A 272 22.45 2.63 3.25
N ASN A 273 21.80 3.25 4.24
CA ASN A 273 20.34 3.32 4.32
C ASN A 273 19.70 4.26 3.28
N LEU A 274 20.49 4.97 2.47
CA LEU A 274 20.03 5.81 1.37
C LEU A 274 20.32 5.21 -0.01
N LEU A 275 20.99 4.05 -0.09
CA LEU A 275 21.37 3.45 -1.37
C LEU A 275 20.15 3.18 -2.26
N ASP A 276 19.03 2.70 -1.70
CA ASP A 276 17.86 2.45 -2.53
C ASP A 276 17.15 3.74 -2.97
N LEU A 277 17.32 4.84 -2.23
CA LEU A 277 16.85 6.15 -2.69
C LEU A 277 17.73 6.63 -3.85
N VAL A 278 19.04 6.52 -3.74
CA VAL A 278 19.98 7.04 -4.74
C VAL A 278 20.03 6.16 -5.98
N PHE A 279 20.18 4.84 -5.84
CA PHE A 279 20.42 3.90 -6.94
C PHE A 279 19.21 3.03 -7.29
N GLY A 280 18.14 3.09 -6.50
CA GLY A 280 17.02 2.14 -6.60
C GLY A 280 17.34 0.82 -5.90
N ARG A 281 16.36 -0.09 -5.90
CA ARG A 281 16.55 -1.46 -5.37
C ARG A 281 17.70 -2.15 -6.09
N SER A 282 18.50 -2.90 -5.33
CA SER A 282 19.63 -3.64 -5.91
C SER A 282 19.15 -4.69 -6.91
N PHE A 283 20.00 -5.12 -7.83
CA PHE A 283 19.64 -6.27 -8.66
C PHE A 283 19.38 -7.52 -7.82
N SER A 284 20.13 -7.72 -6.73
CA SER A 284 19.92 -8.80 -5.77
C SER A 284 18.54 -8.76 -5.09
N ASP A 285 17.91 -7.59 -4.94
CA ASP A 285 16.54 -7.48 -4.43
C ASP A 285 15.50 -7.68 -5.54
N LEU A 286 15.86 -7.41 -6.79
CA LEU A 286 14.96 -7.46 -7.94
C LEU A 286 14.88 -8.85 -8.60
N ILE A 287 15.86 -9.74 -8.38
CA ILE A 287 15.86 -11.13 -8.93
C ILE A 287 14.59 -11.92 -8.59
N VAL A 288 13.95 -11.62 -7.47
CA VAL A 288 12.72 -12.30 -7.03
C VAL A 288 11.57 -12.11 -8.03
N ILE A 289 11.59 -11.01 -8.79
CA ILE A 289 10.62 -10.74 -9.87
C ILE A 289 10.72 -11.79 -10.97
N PHE A 290 11.90 -12.38 -11.16
CA PHE A 290 12.17 -13.42 -12.14
C PHE A 290 12.02 -14.83 -11.56
N GLY A 291 11.59 -14.97 -10.30
CA GLY A 291 11.46 -16.27 -9.62
C GLY A 291 12.79 -16.86 -9.17
N PHE A 292 13.79 -16.03 -8.87
CA PHE A 292 15.10 -16.45 -8.38
C PHE A 292 15.50 -15.72 -7.11
N LYS A 293 16.46 -16.29 -6.39
CA LYS A 293 17.18 -15.67 -5.27
C LYS A 293 18.67 -16.00 -5.33
N ILE A 294 19.48 -15.20 -4.66
CA ILE A 294 20.92 -15.48 -4.49
C ILE A 294 21.12 -16.15 -3.13
N ILE A 295 21.92 -17.21 -3.12
CA ILE A 295 22.47 -17.78 -1.90
C ILE A 295 23.98 -17.64 -1.93
N GLU A 296 24.57 -17.41 -0.77
CA GLU A 296 26.02 -17.42 -0.60
C GLU A 296 26.43 -18.76 0.01
N GLU A 297 27.27 -19.50 -0.69
CA GLU A 297 27.79 -20.79 -0.23
C GLU A 297 28.98 -20.61 0.73
N PRO A 298 29.31 -21.64 1.53
CA PRO A 298 30.53 -21.65 2.34
C PRO A 298 31.78 -21.46 1.45
N GLY A 299 32.33 -20.24 1.45
CA GLY A 299 33.42 -19.85 0.57
C GLY A 299 33.22 -18.50 -0.13
N GLY A 300 32.03 -17.89 -0.02
CA GLY A 300 31.72 -16.58 -0.60
C GLY A 300 31.22 -16.65 -2.05
N THR A 301 31.04 -17.86 -2.59
CA THR A 301 30.47 -18.07 -3.92
C THR A 301 28.98 -17.74 -3.88
N ARG A 302 28.55 -16.80 -4.74
CA ARG A 302 27.13 -16.47 -4.92
C ARG A 302 26.54 -17.38 -6.00
N VAL A 303 25.42 -18.03 -5.68
CA VAL A 303 24.73 -18.95 -6.58
C VAL A 303 23.29 -18.49 -6.77
N LEU A 304 22.85 -18.44 -8.02
CA LEU A 304 21.47 -18.15 -8.39
C LEU A 304 20.64 -19.44 -8.25
N VAL A 305 19.57 -19.39 -7.45
CA VAL A 305 18.68 -20.54 -7.23
C VAL A 305 17.21 -20.14 -7.43
N PRO A 306 16.33 -21.05 -7.87
CA PRO A 306 14.90 -20.76 -7.99
C PRO A 306 14.31 -20.36 -6.64
N ASP A 307 13.48 -19.33 -6.65
CA ASP A 307 12.67 -18.94 -5.51
C ASP A 307 11.40 -19.79 -5.49
N ARG A 308 11.32 -20.74 -4.54
CA ARG A 308 10.20 -21.69 -4.41
C ARG A 308 9.11 -21.18 -3.46
N SER A 309 8.98 -19.86 -3.35
CA SER A 309 7.98 -19.16 -2.53
C SER A 309 6.57 -19.30 -3.08
#